data_AF-A0A4Q3TVV8-F1
#
_entry.id   AF-A0A4Q3TVV8-F1
#
_cell.length_a   1.000
_cell.length_b   1.000
_cell.length_c   1.000
_cell.angle_alpha   90.00
_cell.angle_beta   90.00
_cell.angle_gamma   90.00
#
_symmetry.space_group_name_H-M   'P 1'
#
loop_
_entity.id
_entity.type
_entity.pdbx_description
1 polymer ?
#
loop_
_entity_poly.entity_id
_entity_poly.type
_entity_poly.pdbx_seq_one_letter_code
_entity_poly.pdbx_strand_id
1 'polypeptide(L)'
;MAERRPSPVLLAALLAATLLSLFSIYKRYQVETENRALVLATEIDTVESLGASGGLTPREALERLKTSGLNGVILGEESVGELVGQGQL
;
A
#
# COMPACT_ATOMS: atom_id res chain seq x y z
N MET A 1 -43.62 31.20 -22.97
CA MET A 1 -42.25 30.75 -22.67
C MET A 1 -41.99 29.50 -23.51
N ALA A 2 -41.23 29.59 -24.59
CA ALA A 2 -40.99 28.45 -25.47
C ALA A 2 -39.92 27.53 -24.85
N GLU A 3 -40.27 26.28 -24.57
CA GLU A 3 -39.33 25.25 -24.14
C GLU A 3 -38.30 25.00 -25.25
N ARG A 4 -37.07 25.50 -25.05
CA ARG A 4 -35.94 25.16 -25.92
C ARG A 4 -35.52 23.73 -25.61
N ARG A 5 -35.89 22.80 -26.48
CA ARG A 5 -35.39 21.41 -26.40
C ARG A 5 -33.86 21.42 -26.51
N PRO A 6 -33.14 20.73 -25.61
CA PRO A 6 -31.70 20.68 -25.67
C PRO A 6 -31.26 20.01 -26.99
N SER A 7 -30.28 20.62 -27.66
CA SER A 7 -29.68 20.06 -28.87
C SER A 7 -29.14 18.66 -28.57
N PRO A 8 -29.33 17.67 -29.47
CA PRO A 8 -28.79 16.32 -29.27
C PRO A 8 -27.25 16.32 -29.14
N VAL A 9 -26.57 17.32 -29.72
CA VAL A 9 -25.12 17.51 -29.57
C VAL A 9 -24.74 17.86 -28.13
N LEU A 10 -25.53 18.70 -27.46
CA LEU A 10 -25.29 19.06 -26.06
C LEU A 10 -25.52 17.86 -25.14
N LEU A 11 -26.55 17.07 -25.42
CA LEU A 11 -26.81 15.82 -24.71
C LEU A 11 -25.66 14.83 -24.87
N ALA A 12 -25.16 14.63 -26.09
CA ALA A 12 -24.02 13.75 -26.36
C ALA A 12 -22.75 14.23 -25.66
N ALA A 13 -22.47 15.54 -25.68
CA ALA A 13 -21.32 16.13 -24.99
C ALA A 13 -21.40 15.97 -23.46
N LEU A 14 -22.58 16.18 -22.88
CA LEU A 14 -22.81 15.99 -21.44
C LEU A 14 -22.62 14.52 -21.03
N LEU A 15 -23.13 13.60 -21.85
CA LEU A 15 -23.02 12.16 -21.61
C LEU A 15 -21.56 11.71 -21.70
N ALA A 16 -20.83 12.17 -22.72
CA ALA A 16 -19.41 11.90 -22.86
C ALA A 16 -18.58 12.44 -21.69
N ALA A 17 -18.82 13.68 -21.26
CA ALA A 17 -18.13 14.28 -20.11
C ALA A 17 -18.41 13.50 -18.81
N THR A 18 -19.65 13.08 -18.60
CA THR A 18 -20.04 12.28 -17.44
C THR A 18 -19.33 10.92 -17.43
N LEU A 19 -19.31 10.22 -18.58
CA LEU A 19 -18.63 8.93 -18.70
C LEU A 19 -17.12 9.03 -18.48
N LEU A 20 -16.48 10.06 -19.04
CA LEU A 20 -15.05 10.30 -18.85
C LEU A 20 -14.71 10.60 -17.38
N SER A 21 -15.54 11.37 -16.69
CA SER A 21 -15.36 11.64 -15.25
C SER A 21 -15.49 10.36 -14.41
N LEU A 22 -16.46 9.51 -14.74
CA LEU A 22 -16.66 8.22 -14.07
C LEU A 22 -15.48 7.28 -14.31
N PHE A 23 -14.96 7.24 -15.54
CA PHE A 23 -13.80 6.43 -15.88
C PHE A 23 -12.56 6.83 -15.06
N SER A 24 -12.33 8.14 -14.89
CA SER A 24 -11.24 8.64 -14.06
C SER A 24 -11.38 8.21 -12.59
N ILE A 25 -12.58 8.27 -12.03
CA ILE A 25 -12.85 7.85 -10.65
C ILE A 25 -12.65 6.34 -10.51
N TYR A 26 -13.17 5.56 -11.47
CA TYR A 26 -13.01 4.10 -11.48
C TYR A 26 -11.54 3.68 -11.49
N LYS A 27 -10.71 4.33 -12.31
CA LYS A 27 -9.28 4.04 -12.36
C LYS A 27 -8.56 4.38 -11.06
N ARG A 28 -8.90 5.51 -10.45
CA ARG A 28 -8.37 5.87 -9.13
C ARG A 28 -8.79 4.86 -8.06
N TYR A 29 -10.05 4.45 -8.05
CA TYR A 29 -10.53 3.42 -7.14
C TYR A 29 -9.81 2.08 -7.35
N GLN A 30 -9.56 1.68 -8.59
CA GLN A 30 -8.80 0.46 -8.90
C GLN A 30 -7.39 0.51 -8.30
N VAL A 31 -6.65 1.61 -8.55
CA VAL A 31 -5.28 1.79 -8.02
C VAL A 31 -5.27 1.88 -6.50
N GLU A 32 -6.22 2.60 -5.89
CA GLU A 32 -6.34 2.69 -4.43
C GLU A 32 -6.74 1.36 -3.81
N THR A 33 -7.54 0.53 -4.49
CA THR A 33 -7.90 -0.81 -4.03
C THR A 33 -6.71 -1.78 -4.11
N GLU A 34 -5.91 -1.68 -5.16
CA GLU A 34 -4.67 -2.44 -5.30
C GLU A 34 -3.62 -2.00 -4.27
N ASN A 35 -3.51 -0.69 -3.99
CA ASN A 35 -2.63 -0.13 -2.97
C ASN A 35 -3.15 -0.30 -1.53
N ARG A 36 -4.43 -0.65 -1.34
CA ARG A 36 -5.00 -1.06 -0.05
C ARG A 36 -4.56 -2.46 0.38
N ALA A 37 -3.65 -3.11 -0.35
CA ALA A 37 -2.86 -4.20 0.18
C ALA A 37 -2.06 -3.70 1.39
N LEU A 38 -2.67 -3.80 2.56
CA LEU A 38 -2.11 -3.38 3.83
C LEU A 38 -0.85 -4.22 4.05
N VAL A 39 0.33 -3.58 3.93
CA VAL A 39 1.60 -4.26 4.13
C VAL A 39 1.73 -4.49 5.63
N LEU A 40 1.52 -5.74 6.06
CA LEU A 40 1.88 -6.15 7.40
C LEU A 40 3.39 -6.32 7.43
N ALA A 41 4.06 -5.41 8.13
CA ALA A 41 5.50 -5.41 8.29
C ALA A 41 5.87 -5.64 9.76
N THR A 42 6.96 -6.37 9.98
CA THR A 42 7.52 -6.64 11.31
C THR A 42 9.01 -6.36 11.28
N GLU A 43 9.58 -6.02 12.44
CA GLU A 43 11.03 -5.83 12.56
C GLU A 43 11.78 -7.17 12.44
N ILE A 44 12.98 -7.13 11.88
CA ILE A 44 13.84 -8.32 11.75
C ILE A 44 14.12 -8.97 13.11
N ASP A 45 14.32 -8.17 14.15
CA ASP A 45 14.57 -8.63 15.53
C ASP A 45 13.41 -9.49 16.04
N THR A 46 12.18 -9.16 15.64
CA THR A 46 11.00 -9.96 15.98
C THR A 46 11.03 -11.33 15.28
N VAL A 47 11.43 -11.37 14.01
CA VAL A 47 11.57 -12.63 13.25
C VAL A 47 12.65 -13.52 13.88
N GLU A 48 13.77 -12.93 14.27
CA GLU A 48 14.86 -13.63 14.94
C GLU A 48 14.45 -14.14 16.32
N SER A 49 13.73 -13.32 17.11
CA SER A 49 13.20 -13.74 18.41
C SER A 49 12.20 -14.90 18.31
N LEU A 50 11.39 -14.91 17.25
CA LEU A 50 10.46 -16.01 16.96
C LEU A 50 11.23 -17.28 16.57
N GLY A 51 12.28 -17.14 15.77
CA GLY A 51 13.19 -18.23 15.45
C GLY A 51 13.83 -18.84 16.70
N ALA A 52 14.43 -17.99 17.53
CA ALA A 52 15.11 -18.39 18.76
C ALA A 52 14.18 -19.07 19.77
N SER A 53 12.96 -18.57 19.95
CA SER A 53 11.98 -19.16 20.87
C SER A 53 11.37 -20.47 20.37
N GLY A 54 11.23 -20.63 19.06
CA GLY A 54 10.63 -21.81 18.42
C GLY A 54 11.62 -22.89 18.01
N GLY A 55 12.94 -22.67 18.16
CA GLY A 55 13.97 -23.53 17.59
C GLY A 55 13.96 -23.57 16.06
N LEU A 56 13.43 -22.51 15.43
CA LEU A 56 13.35 -22.36 13.98
C LEU A 56 14.51 -21.51 13.49
N THR A 57 15.02 -21.81 12.29
CA THR A 57 15.94 -20.89 11.61
C THR A 57 15.21 -19.58 11.25
N PRO A 58 15.93 -18.45 11.10
CA PRO A 58 15.31 -17.17 10.71
C PRO A 58 14.50 -17.27 9.42
N ARG A 59 14.95 -18.10 8.48
CA ARG A 59 14.24 -18.38 7.23
C ARG A 59 12.90 -19.09 7.47
N GLU A 60 12.87 -20.10 8.34
CA GLU A 60 11.65 -20.83 8.66
C GLU A 60 10.65 -19.97 9.46
N ALA A 61 11.15 -19.15 10.39
CA ALA A 61 10.35 -18.17 11.11
C ALA A 61 9.71 -17.16 10.14
N LEU A 62 10.49 -16.65 9.19
CA LEU A 62 10.00 -15.72 8.17
C LEU A 62 8.95 -16.36 7.25
N GLU A 63 9.18 -17.58 6.76
CA GLU A 63 8.20 -18.31 5.93
C GLU A 63 6.89 -18.58 6.71
N ARG A 64 6.99 -18.86 8.01
CA ARG A 64 5.82 -19.01 8.87
C ARG A 64 5.06 -17.69 9.06
N LEU A 65 5.75 -16.56 9.15
CA LEU A 65 5.11 -15.25 9.22
C LEU A 65 4.48 -14.85 7.89
N LYS A 66 5.12 -15.15 6.75
CA LYS A 66 4.55 -14.93 5.41
C LYS A 66 3.26 -15.72 5.20
N THR A 67 3.20 -16.98 5.64
CA THR A 67 1.96 -17.77 5.58
C THR A 67 0.86 -17.21 6.48
N SER A 68 1.21 -16.42 7.50
CA SER A 68 0.27 -15.70 8.38
C SER A 68 -0.14 -14.32 7.84
N GLY A 69 0.33 -13.94 6.64
CA GLY A 69 0.00 -12.67 5.99
C GLY A 69 1.02 -11.55 6.19
N LEU A 70 2.24 -11.85 6.65
CA LEU A 70 3.34 -10.89 6.67
C LEU A 70 3.86 -10.63 5.25
N ASN A 71 3.91 -9.36 4.87
CA ASN A 71 4.18 -8.92 3.50
C ASN A 71 5.48 -8.10 3.40
N GLY A 72 6.06 -7.71 4.54
CA GLY A 72 7.29 -6.93 4.61
C GLY A 72 8.08 -7.18 5.89
N VAL A 73 9.36 -6.87 5.86
CA VAL A 73 10.26 -6.87 7.03
C VAL A 73 10.94 -5.51 7.08
N ILE A 74 10.99 -4.91 8.27
CA ILE A 74 11.68 -3.65 8.52
C ILE A 74 13.06 -3.97 9.08
N LEU A 75 14.09 -3.43 8.44
CA LEU A 75 15.46 -3.46 8.94
C LEU A 75 15.78 -2.08 9.50
N GLY A 76 15.96 -1.98 10.82
CA GLY A 76 16.51 -0.79 11.43
C GLY A 76 18.01 -0.76 11.19
N GLU A 77 18.47 0.14 10.32
CA GLU A 77 19.90 0.42 10.19
C GLU A 77 20.23 1.62 11.08
N GLU A 78 21.22 1.47 11.96
CA GLU A 78 21.70 2.59 12.76
C GLU A 78 22.55 3.51 11.86
N SER A 79 22.16 4.78 11.79
CA SER A 79 22.87 5.76 11.01
C SER A 79 24.13 6.24 11.73
N VAL A 80 25.16 6.63 10.96
CA VAL A 80 26.38 7.23 11.52
C VAL A 80 26.07 8.44 12.42
N GLY A 81 25.00 9.19 12.12
CA GLY A 81 24.55 10.31 12.94
C GLY A 81 24.03 9.90 14.32
N GLU A 82 23.35 8.76 14.42
CA GLU A 82 22.86 8.21 15.69
C GLU A 82 24.02 7.71 16.55
N LEU A 83 25.00 7.04 15.94
CA LEU A 83 26.21 6.57 16.64
C LEU A 83 27.03 7.73 17.23
N VAL A 84 27.17 8.83 16.49
CA VAL A 84 27.84 10.06 16.97
C VAL A 84 27.02 10.72 18.10
N GLY A 85 25.69 10.75 17.99
CA GLY A 85 24.81 11.28 19.04
C GLY A 85 24.83 10.46 20.34
N GLN A 86 25.07 9.15 20.23
CA GLN A 86 25.20 8.23 21.37
C GLN A 86 26.63 8.16 21.95
N GLY A 87 27.61 8.84 21.34
CA GLY A 87 29.02 8.81 21.77
C GLY A 87 29.70 7.46 21.56
N GLN A 88 29.20 6.65 20.62
CA GLN A 88 29.74 5.33 20.27
C GLN A 88 30.70 5.38 19.06
N LEU A 89 30.98 6.59 18.56
CA LEU A 89 31.97 6.91 17.51
C LEU A 89 32.86 8.08 17.95
#